data_AF-A0A2U8W975-F1
#
_entry.id   AF-A0A2U8W975-F1
#
_cell.length_a   1.000
_cell.length_b   1.000
_cell.length_c   1.000
_cell.angle_alpha   90.00
_cell.angle_beta   90.00
_cell.angle_gamma   90.00
#
_symmetry.space_group_name_H-M   'P 1'
#
loop_
_entity.id
_entity.type
_entity.pdbx_description
1 polymer ?
#
loop_
_entity_poly.entity_id
_entity_poly.type
_entity_poly.pdbx_seq_one_letter_code
_entity_poly.pdbx_strand_id
1 'polypeptide(L)'
;MARSVTYSIVDHPDGRFAVVAASAAGSVHWRCGFLTLAEAEQCVEDLRAMMAACGAVLVRWEGERPDTDLRAMLRALGPPFQ
;
A
#
# COMPACT_ATOMS: atom_id res chain seq x y z
N MET A 1 -11.68 -7.65 16.56
CA MET A 1 -11.81 -6.59 15.55
C MET A 1 -11.09 -7.05 14.30
N ALA A 2 -11.71 -6.98 13.12
CA ALA A 2 -11.07 -7.40 11.87
C ALA A 2 -9.83 -6.56 11.62
N ARG A 3 -8.67 -7.19 11.39
CA ARG A 3 -7.44 -6.49 11.03
C ARG A 3 -7.60 -5.99 9.60
N SER A 4 -7.73 -4.69 9.39
CA SER A 4 -7.69 -4.09 8.07
C SER A 4 -6.27 -3.64 7.73
N VAL A 5 -5.87 -3.92 6.49
CA VAL A 5 -4.69 -3.34 5.86
C VAL A 5 -5.17 -2.50 4.71
N THR A 6 -4.65 -1.29 4.63
CA THR A 6 -5.03 -0.33 3.61
C THR A 6 -3.89 -0.18 2.62
N TYR A 7 -4.16 -0.20 1.33
CA TYR A 7 -3.12 -0.12 0.30
C TYR A 7 -3.34 1.00 -0.69
N SER A 8 -2.25 1.51 -1.27
CA SER A 8 -2.28 2.43 -2.41
C SER A 8 -1.24 1.99 -3.43
N ILE A 9 -1.58 2.12 -4.71
CA ILE A 9 -0.60 2.11 -5.79
C ILE A 9 -0.18 3.56 -6.00
N VAL A 10 1.13 3.80 -6.06
CA VAL A 10 1.70 5.13 -6.26
C VAL A 10 2.66 5.11 -7.44
N ASP A 11 2.57 6.14 -8.28
CA ASP A 11 3.54 6.40 -9.34
C ASP A 11 4.84 6.95 -8.73
N HIS A 12 5.96 6.39 -9.15
CA HIS A 12 7.30 6.84 -8.81
C HIS A 12 7.80 7.82 -9.90
N PRO A 13 8.54 8.88 -9.54
CA PRO A 13 9.13 9.81 -10.51
C PRO A 13 10.02 9.14 -11.57
N ASP A 14 10.56 7.95 -11.28
CA ASP A 14 11.35 7.16 -12.23
C ASP A 14 10.50 6.42 -13.30
N GLY A 15 9.19 6.70 -13.37
CA GLY A 15 8.26 6.04 -14.29
C GLY A 15 7.87 4.61 -13.87
N ARG A 16 8.16 4.23 -12.63
CA ARG A 16 7.82 2.92 -12.03
C ARG A 16 6.63 3.05 -11.10
N PHE A 17 6.02 1.93 -10.76
CA PHE A 17 4.95 1.86 -9.75
C PHE A 17 5.48 1.27 -8.44
N ALA A 18 4.86 1.67 -7.34
CA ALA A 18 5.04 1.05 -6.04
C ALA A 18 3.68 0.76 -5.40
N VAL A 19 3.60 -0.36 -4.68
CA VAL A 19 2.46 -0.71 -3.83
C VAL A 19 2.87 -0.42 -2.40
N VAL A 20 2.05 0.36 -1.72
CA VAL A 20 2.20 0.65 -0.30
C VAL A 20 1.04 0.01 0.44
N ALA A 21 1.33 -0.66 1.55
CA ALA A 21 0.32 -1.19 2.47
C ALA A 21 0.58 -0.69 3.89
N ALA A 22 -0.45 -0.20 4.57
CA ALA A 22 -0.40 0.20 5.97
C ALA A 22 -1.39 -0.62 6.80
N SER A 23 -0.93 -1.16 7.91
CA SER A 23 -1.79 -1.84 8.88
C SER A 23 -2.40 -0.82 9.84
N ALA A 24 -3.57 -1.15 10.41
CA ALA A 24 -4.17 -0.37 11.50
C ALA A 24 -3.26 -0.26 12.75
N ALA A 25 -2.22 -1.10 12.87
CA ALA A 25 -1.22 -1.03 13.92
C ALA A 25 -0.09 -0.01 13.63
N GLY A 26 -0.18 0.73 12.52
CA GLY A 26 0.80 1.74 12.13
C GLY A 26 2.03 1.19 11.39
N SER A 27 2.07 -0.11 11.08
CA SER A 27 3.14 -0.68 10.26
C SER A 27 2.92 -0.36 8.79
N VAL A 28 3.94 0.17 8.12
CA VAL A 28 3.89 0.49 6.69
C VAL A 28 4.89 -0.37 5.94
N HIS A 29 4.42 -1.00 4.86
CA HIS A 29 5.20 -1.83 3.97
C HIS A 29 5.17 -1.26 2.55
N TRP A 30 6.32 -1.29 1.91
CA TRP A 30 6.51 -0.82 0.55
C TRP A 30 7.03 -1.94 -0.32
N ARG A 31 6.44 -2.11 -1.50
CA ARG A 31 6.99 -2.92 -2.56
C ARG A 31 7.13 -2.04 -3.80
N CYS A 32 8.37 -1.83 -4.21
CA CYS A 32 8.72 -0.91 -5.28
C CYS A 32 9.29 -1.69 -6.48
N GLY A 33 9.41 -1.00 -7.62
CA GLY A 33 10.11 -1.53 -8.79
C GLY A 33 9.20 -2.19 -9.84
N PHE A 34 7.88 -2.00 -9.75
CA PHE A 34 6.96 -2.43 -10.80
C PHE A 34 7.13 -1.55 -12.03
N LEU A 35 7.29 -2.15 -13.21
CA LEU A 35 7.43 -1.42 -14.47
C LEU A 35 6.08 -1.02 -15.04
N THR A 36 5.03 -1.76 -14.71
CA THR A 36 3.67 -1.52 -15.21
C THR A 36 2.65 -1.50 -14.07
N LEU A 37 1.52 -0.82 -14.32
CA LEU A 37 0.38 -0.82 -13.41
C LEU A 37 -0.16 -2.26 -13.20
N ALA A 38 -0.20 -3.07 -14.26
CA ALA A 38 -0.68 -4.46 -14.19
C ALA A 38 0.16 -5.32 -13.23
N GLU A 39 1.48 -5.14 -13.19
CA GLU A 39 2.33 -5.83 -12.22
C GLU A 39 2.05 -5.38 -10.78
N ALA A 40 1.80 -4.08 -10.57
CA ALA A 40 1.43 -3.56 -9.25
C ALA A 40 0.04 -4.07 -8.81
N GLU A 41 -0.92 -4.16 -9.72
CA GLU A 41 -2.25 -4.73 -9.47
C GLU A 41 -2.17 -6.22 -9.14
N GLN A 42 -1.36 -7.00 -9.87
CA GLN A 42 -1.12 -8.40 -9.55
C GLN A 42 -0.53 -8.55 -8.15
N CYS A 43 0.43 -7.70 -7.77
CA CYS A 43 0.97 -7.68 -6.41
C CYS A 43 -0.12 -7.39 -5.36
N VAL A 44 -1.06 -6.49 -5.64
CA VAL A 44 -2.17 -6.20 -4.72
C VAL A 44 -3.07 -7.42 -4.54
N GLU A 45 -3.34 -8.17 -5.61
CA GLU A 45 -4.15 -9.38 -5.51
C GLU A 45 -3.43 -10.52 -4.77
N ASP A 46 -2.11 -10.67 -4.97
CA ASP A 46 -1.29 -11.59 -4.17
C ASP A 46 -1.32 -11.21 -2.69
N LEU A 47 -1.16 -9.91 -2.39
CA LEU A 47 -1.27 -9.38 -1.02
C LEU A 47 -2.67 -9.64 -0.45
N ARG A 48 -3.73 -9.45 -1.23
CA ARG A 48 -5.11 -9.71 -0.81
C ARG A 48 -5.28 -11.17 -0.41
N ALA A 49 -4.78 -12.10 -1.21
CA ALA A 49 -4.84 -13.53 -0.91
C ALA A 49 -4.07 -13.86 0.39
N MET A 50 -2.89 -13.27 0.58
CA MET A 50 -2.12 -13.43 1.82
C MET A 50 -2.88 -12.86 3.05
N MET A 51 -3.42 -11.65 2.96
CA MET A 51 -4.17 -11.04 4.06
C MET A 51 -5.42 -11.86 4.40
N ALA A 52 -6.14 -12.36 3.37
CA ALA A 52 -7.31 -13.21 3.56
C ALA A 52 -6.96 -14.51 4.30
N ALA A 53 -5.83 -15.15 3.97
CA ALA A 53 -5.33 -16.32 4.69
C ALA A 53 -4.98 -16.00 6.16
N CYS A 54 -4.59 -14.76 6.47
CA CYS A 54 -4.36 -14.28 7.83
C CYS A 54 -5.61 -13.76 8.56
N GLY A 55 -6.81 -13.85 7.95
CA GLY A 55 -8.05 -13.33 8.52
C GLY A 55 -8.13 -11.79 8.54
N ALA A 56 -7.39 -11.14 7.64
CA ALA A 56 -7.35 -9.70 7.49
C ALA A 56 -7.93 -9.28 6.14
N VAL A 57 -8.46 -8.05 6.08
CA VAL A 57 -9.08 -7.50 4.87
C VAL A 57 -8.17 -6.45 4.26
N LEU A 58 -7.91 -6.57 2.95
CA LEU A 58 -7.17 -5.58 2.19
C LEU A 58 -8.12 -4.55 1.56
N VAL A 59 -7.98 -3.29 1.93
CA VAL A 59 -8.85 -2.17 1.53
C VAL A 59 -8.04 -1.17 0.70
N ARG A 60 -8.59 -0.69 -0.41
CA ARG A 60 -7.93 0.37 -1.19
C ARG A 60 -8.01 1.70 -0.44
N TRP A 61 -6.89 2.41 -0.40
CA TRP A 61 -6.81 3.79 0.03
C TRP A 61 -7.43 4.67 -1.06
N GLU A 62 -8.73 4.92 -0.96
CA GLU A 62 -9.39 5.98 -1.72
C GLU A 62 -9.10 7.29 -0.99
N GLY A 63 -8.24 8.14 -1.56
CA GLY A 63 -7.62 9.30 -0.93
C GLY A 63 -8.55 10.46 -0.50
N GLU A 64 -9.78 10.18 -0.08
CA GLU A 64 -10.81 11.17 0.22
C GLU A 64 -11.25 11.19 1.69
N ARG A 65 -10.76 10.28 2.55
CA ARG A 65 -11.02 10.37 4.00
C ARG A 65 -9.87 11.10 4.73
N PRO A 66 -10.13 12.24 5.40
CA PRO A 66 -9.10 13.08 5.99
C PRO A 66 -8.45 12.50 7.26
N ASP A 67 -8.89 11.34 7.74
CA ASP A 67 -8.44 10.82 9.04
C ASP A 67 -7.11 10.02 8.97
N THR A 68 -6.64 9.65 7.78
CA THR A 68 -5.40 8.86 7.65
C THR A 68 -4.71 9.16 6.32
N ASP A 69 -4.34 10.41 6.02
CA ASP A 69 -3.64 10.73 4.77
C ASP A 69 -2.36 9.88 4.62
N LEU A 70 -2.52 8.73 3.95
CA LEU A 70 -1.51 7.71 3.80
C LEU A 70 -0.34 8.34 3.05
N ARG A 71 -0.63 9.19 2.06
CA ARG A 71 0.38 9.94 1.33
C ARG A 71 1.15 10.92 2.21
N ALA A 72 0.50 11.59 3.17
CA ALA A 72 1.19 12.42 4.15
C ALA A 72 2.00 11.59 5.16
N MET A 73 1.46 10.47 5.65
CA MET A 73 2.21 9.53 6.51
C MET A 73 3.44 8.97 5.81
N LEU A 74 3.31 8.61 4.54
CA LEU A 74 4.41 8.13 3.70
C LEU A 74 5.45 9.22 3.45
N ARG A 75 5.04 10.48 3.26
CA ARG A 75 5.97 11.61 3.19
C ARG A 75 6.69 11.85 4.53
N ALA A 76 6.00 11.65 5.66
CA ALA A 76 6.55 11.85 6.99
C ALA A 76 7.52 10.73 7.42
N LEU A 77 7.33 9.50 6.93
CA LEU A 77 8.23 8.37 7.19
C LEU A 77 9.57 8.45 6.44
N GLY A 78 9.72 9.44 5.55
CA GLY A 78 10.90 9.57 4.68
C GLY A 78 10.87 8.55 3.53
N PRO A 79 11.54 8.84 2.40
CA PRO A 79 11.60 7.89 1.29
C PRO A 79 12.29 6.61 1.75
N PRO A 80 11.71 5.41 1.54
CA PRO A 80 12.37 4.15 1.85
C PRO A 80 13.51 3.81 0.86
N PHE A 81 13.79 4.69 -0.09
CA PHE A 81 14.79 4.52 -1.14
C PHE A 81 16.13 5.10 -0.68
N GLN A 82 16.98 4.24 -0.12
CA GLN A 82 18.44 4.38 -0.25
C GLN A 82 18.93 3.46 -1.37
#